data_AF-A0A7K5LRX5-F1
#
_entry.id   AF-A0A7K5LRX5-F1
#
_cell.length_a   1.000
_cell.length_b   1.000
_cell.length_c   1.000
_cell.angle_alpha   90.00
_cell.angle_beta   90.00
_cell.angle_gamma   90.00
#
_symmetry.space_group_name_H-M   'P 1'
#
loop_
_entity.id
_entity.type
_entity.pdbx_description
1 polymer ?
#
loop_
_entity_poly.entity_id
_entity_poly.type
_entity_poly.pdbx_seq_one_letter_code
_entity_poly.pdbx_strand_id
1 'polypeptide(L)'
;VEGGQRAIFFNRIGGVQQDTILAEGLHFRIPWFQYPIIYDIRARPRKISSPTGSKDLQMVNISLRVLTRPNAAELPSMYQRLGLDYEERVLPSIVNEVLKSVVAKFN
;
A
#
# COMPACT_ATOMS: atom_id res chain seq x y z
N VAL A 1 4.86 14.14 -13.64
CA VAL A 1 4.96 12.88 -12.86
C VAL A 1 6.30 12.27 -13.21
N GLU A 2 7.10 11.93 -12.20
CA GLU A 2 8.44 11.35 -12.39
C GLU A 2 8.38 9.87 -12.76
N GLY A 3 9.45 9.37 -13.36
CA GLY A 3 9.58 7.95 -13.70
C GLY A 3 9.54 7.06 -12.45
N GLY A 4 8.72 6.02 -12.49
CA GLY A 4 8.48 5.14 -11.33
C GLY A 4 7.49 5.71 -10.31
N GLN A 5 6.79 6.79 -10.64
CA GLN A 5 5.60 7.24 -9.92
C GLN A 5 4.36 7.15 -10.82
N ARG A 6 3.20 7.18 -10.19
CA ARG A 6 1.90 7.32 -10.84
C ARG A 6 1.13 8.39 -10.10
N ALA A 7 0.32 9.16 -10.82
CA ALA A 7 -0.54 10.14 -10.20
C ALA A 7 -2.01 9.86 -10.51
N ILE A 8 -2.85 10.18 -9.54
CA ILE A 8 -4.31 10.22 -9.68
C ILE A 8 -4.74 11.67 -9.49
N PHE A 9 -5.80 12.08 -10.19
CA PHE A 9 -6.40 13.39 -9.96
C PHE A 9 -7.57 13.27 -8.99
N PHE A 10 -7.53 14.12 -7.96
CA PHE A 10 -8.67 14.42 -7.11
C PHE A 10 -9.33 15.71 -7.59
N ASN A 11 -10.57 15.61 -8.07
CA ASN A 11 -11.39 16.75 -8.42
C ASN A 11 -12.23 17.17 -7.21
N ARG A 12 -12.29 18.47 -6.94
CA ARG A 12 -13.08 19.00 -5.81
C ARG A 12 -14.60 18.77 -5.93
N ILE A 13 -15.10 18.68 -7.16
CA ILE A 13 -16.54 18.54 -7.46
C ILE A 13 -16.94 17.07 -7.63
N GLY A 14 -16.11 16.27 -8.31
CA GLY A 14 -16.41 14.89 -8.71
C GLY A 14 -15.61 13.81 -7.99
N GLY A 15 -14.78 14.18 -7.01
CA GLY A 15 -13.93 13.25 -6.27
C GLY A 15 -12.78 12.68 -7.11
N VAL A 16 -12.38 11.45 -6.79
CA VAL A 16 -11.25 10.76 -7.43
C VAL A 16 -11.69 10.19 -8.77
N GLN A 17 -10.98 10.55 -9.85
CA GLN A 17 -11.24 9.99 -11.18
C GLN A 17 -10.71 8.55 -11.26
N GLN A 18 -11.58 7.56 -11.50
CA GLN A 18 -11.18 6.15 -11.56
C GLN A 18 -10.46 5.78 -12.86
N ASP A 19 -10.81 6.40 -13.97
CA ASP A 19 -10.23 6.05 -15.28
C ASP A 19 -8.96 6.86 -15.61
N THR A 20 -8.58 7.81 -14.75
CA THR A 20 -7.49 8.76 -15.03
C THR A 20 -6.27 8.45 -14.18
N ILE A 21 -5.52 7.43 -14.60
CA ILE A 21 -4.24 7.06 -14.00
C ILE A 21 -3.13 7.62 -14.87
N LEU A 22 -2.40 8.58 -14.33
CA LEU A 22 -1.35 9.30 -15.05
C LEU A 22 -0.04 8.54 -14.93
N ALA A 23 0.48 8.12 -16.08
CA ALA A 23 1.83 7.59 -16.20
C ALA A 23 2.89 8.70 -16.01
N GLU A 24 4.16 8.33 -16.12
CA GLU A 24 5.25 9.31 -16.16
C GLU A 24 5.06 10.31 -17.30
N GLY A 25 5.49 11.56 -17.10
CA GLY A 25 5.36 12.63 -18.09
C GLY A 25 4.72 13.91 -17.57
N LEU A 26 4.54 14.86 -18.49
CA LEU A 26 3.91 16.15 -18.22
C LEU A 26 2.39 16.03 -18.41
N HIS A 27 1.64 16.33 -17.35
CA HIS A 27 0.18 16.29 -17.38
C HIS A 27 -0.37 17.67 -17.03
N PHE A 28 -1.34 18.14 -17.79
CA PHE A 28 -2.00 19.41 -17.55
C PHE A 28 -3.01 19.26 -16.40
N ARG A 29 -2.99 20.19 -15.44
CA ARG A 29 -3.96 20.26 -14.35
C ARG A 29 -4.69 21.59 -14.40
N ILE A 30 -5.98 21.57 -14.13
CA ILE A 30 -6.77 22.80 -13.95
C ILE A 30 -6.51 23.31 -12.53
N PRO A 31 -5.95 24.53 -12.36
CA PRO A 31 -5.74 25.12 -11.04
C PRO A 31 -7.06 25.20 -10.24
N TRP A 32 -6.98 25.10 -8.91
CA TRP A 32 -8.09 25.13 -7.94
C TRP A 32 -9.09 23.97 -7.95
N PHE A 33 -9.30 23.29 -9.09
CA PHE A 33 -10.26 22.20 -9.20
C PHE A 33 -9.63 20.80 -9.11
N GLN A 34 -8.39 20.64 -9.62
CA GLN A 34 -7.70 19.36 -9.68
C GLN A 34 -6.46 19.36 -8.79
N TYR A 35 -6.38 18.37 -7.91
CA TYR A 35 -5.24 18.12 -7.04
C TYR A 35 -4.57 16.79 -7.45
N PRO A 36 -3.29 16.80 -7.86
CA PRO A 36 -2.57 15.57 -8.15
C PRO A 36 -2.17 14.90 -6.84
N ILE A 37 -2.51 13.61 -6.69
CA ILE A 37 -2.02 12.75 -5.61
C ILE A 37 -1.02 11.80 -6.24
N ILE A 38 0.21 11.83 -5.73
CA ILE A 38 1.33 11.10 -6.30
C ILE A 38 1.58 9.84 -5.46
N TYR A 39 1.63 8.71 -6.15
CA TYR A 39 1.98 7.41 -5.61
C TYR A 39 3.33 6.96 -6.16
N ASP A 40 4.14 6.39 -5.28
CA ASP A 40 5.34 5.65 -5.69
C ASP A 40 4.94 4.21 -5.99
N ILE A 41 5.25 3.74 -7.20
CA ILE A 41 4.96 2.36 -7.64
C ILE A 41 6.16 1.43 -7.46
N ARG A 42 7.26 1.92 -6.87
CA ARG A 42 8.45 1.12 -6.60
C ARG A 42 8.23 0.23 -5.37
N ALA A 43 8.88 -0.92 -5.39
CA ALA A 43 8.85 -1.84 -4.25
C ALA A 43 9.66 -1.25 -3.09
N ARG A 44 9.04 -1.11 -1.92
CA ARG A 44 9.67 -0.63 -0.70
C ARG A 44 9.79 -1.77 0.32
N PRO A 45 10.96 -1.97 0.94
CA PRO A 45 11.12 -2.96 2.00
C PRO A 45 10.59 -2.42 3.33
N ARG A 46 9.79 -3.22 4.01
CA ARG A 46 9.35 -2.98 5.40
C ARG A 46 9.73 -4.15 6.27
N LYS A 47 10.41 -3.89 7.39
CA LYS A 47 10.72 -4.92 8.39
C LYS A 47 9.64 -4.91 9.47
N ILE A 48 9.03 -6.05 9.73
CA ILE A 48 8.01 -6.24 10.77
C ILE A 48 8.48 -7.37 11.67
N SER A 49 8.50 -7.13 12.99
CA SER A 49 8.81 -8.16 13.99
C SER A 49 7.59 -8.37 14.86
N SER A 50 7.25 -9.63 15.12
CA SER A 50 6.08 -9.97 15.91
C SER A 50 6.30 -11.27 16.69
N PRO A 51 6.04 -11.29 18.00
CA PRO A 51 6.06 -12.51 18.78
C PRO A 51 4.87 -13.39 18.38
N THR A 52 5.15 -14.64 17.99
CA THR A 52 4.15 -15.59 17.48
C THR A 52 4.30 -16.93 18.20
N GLY A 53 3.17 -17.55 18.56
CA GLY A 53 3.16 -18.88 19.17
C GLY A 53 3.34 -20.00 18.12
N SER A 54 4.23 -20.95 18.37
CA SER A 54 4.34 -22.21 17.63
C SER A 54 3.25 -23.19 18.04
N LYS A 55 3.17 -24.32 17.34
CA LYS A 55 2.21 -25.39 17.64
C LYS A 55 2.41 -25.97 19.04
N ASP A 56 3.65 -25.98 19.53
CA ASP A 56 4.00 -26.44 20.88
C ASP A 56 3.79 -25.36 21.95
N LEU A 57 3.03 -24.31 21.63
CA LEU A 57 2.74 -23.15 22.49
C LEU A 57 3.99 -22.37 22.89
N GLN A 58 5.10 -22.55 22.18
CA GLN A 58 6.33 -21.79 22.42
C GLN A 58 6.23 -20.43 21.73
N MET A 59 6.59 -19.37 22.47
CA MET A 59 6.61 -18.01 21.92
C MET A 59 7.93 -17.77 21.17
N VAL A 60 7.84 -17.57 19.86
CA VAL A 60 8.99 -17.31 18.97
C VAL A 60 8.92 -15.88 18.45
N ASN A 61 10.04 -15.14 18.52
CA ASN A 61 10.12 -13.80 17.92
C ASN A 61 10.64 -13.90 16.49
N ILE A 62 9.78 -13.59 15.52
CA ILE A 62 10.13 -13.66 14.09
C ILE A 62 10.17 -12.25 13.52
N SER A 63 11.24 -11.95 12.79
CA SER A 63 11.40 -10.73 12.01
C SER A 63 11.30 -11.04 10.52
N LEU A 64 10.33 -10.45 9.84
CA LEU A 64 10.11 -10.59 8.40
C LEU A 64 10.45 -9.29 7.69
N ARG A 65 11.02 -9.38 6.49
CA ARG A 65 11.15 -8.26 5.56
C ARG A 65 10.18 -8.48 4.40
N VAL A 66 9.19 -7.61 4.30
CA VAL A 66 8.15 -7.66 3.26
C VAL A 66 8.43 -6.55 2.26
N LEU A 67 8.44 -6.90 0.97
CA LEU A 67 8.53 -5.93 -0.13
C LEU A 67 7.13 -5.65 -0.64
N THR A 68 6.70 -4.40 -0.61
CA THR A 68 5.35 -4.00 -1.05
C THR A 68 5.43 -2.95 -2.13
N ARG A 69 4.49 -3.01 -3.08
CA ARG A 69 4.25 -1.96 -4.08
C ARG A 69 2.75 -1.87 -4.36
N PRO A 70 2.20 -0.68 -4.59
CA PRO A 70 0.80 -0.54 -4.96
C PRO A 70 0.58 -0.98 -6.41
N ASN A 71 -0.61 -1.52 -6.71
CA ASN A 71 -0.99 -1.87 -8.07
C ASN A 71 -1.34 -0.60 -8.85
N ALA A 72 -0.60 -0.32 -9.92
CA ALA A 72 -0.76 0.91 -10.70
C ALA A 72 -2.17 1.06 -11.32
N ALA A 73 -2.83 -0.05 -11.68
CA ALA A 73 -4.16 -0.03 -12.29
C ALA A 73 -5.30 0.26 -11.29
N GLU A 74 -5.06 0.06 -10.00
CA GLU A 74 -6.09 0.14 -8.95
C GLU A 74 -5.81 1.29 -7.95
N LEU A 75 -4.92 2.22 -8.30
CA LEU A 75 -4.60 3.37 -7.44
C LEU A 75 -5.82 4.20 -7.04
N PRO A 76 -6.80 4.47 -7.93
CA PRO A 76 -7.98 5.25 -7.55
C PRO A 76 -8.85 4.54 -6.50
N SER A 77 -9.10 3.24 -6.67
CA SER A 77 -9.92 2.46 -5.73
C SER A 77 -9.18 2.26 -4.40
N MET A 78 -7.86 2.09 -4.46
CA MET A 78 -6.98 1.98 -3.31
C MET A 78 -6.95 3.28 -2.49
N TYR A 79 -6.80 4.44 -3.13
CA TYR A 79 -6.84 5.73 -2.42
C TYR A 79 -8.20 5.99 -1.77
N GLN A 80 -9.32 5.65 -2.44
CA GLN A 80 -10.65 5.80 -1.85
C GLN A 80 -10.86 4.92 -0.60
N ARG A 81 -10.33 3.69 -0.59
CA ARG A 81 -10.56 2.73 0.49
C ARG A 81 -9.56 2.85 1.63
N LEU A 82 -8.28 3.03 1.32
CA LEU A 82 -7.17 2.92 2.25
C LEU A 82 -6.44 4.26 2.49
N GLY A 83 -6.60 5.23 1.58
CA GLY A 83 -5.89 6.51 1.63
C GLY A 83 -4.43 6.41 1.18
N LEU A 84 -3.65 7.44 1.50
CA LEU A 84 -2.21 7.48 1.23
C LEU A 84 -1.42 6.55 2.17
N ASP A 85 -1.86 6.45 3.43
CA ASP A 85 -1.17 5.66 4.47
C ASP A 85 -1.61 4.18 4.48
N TYR A 86 -1.87 3.62 3.29
CA TYR A 86 -2.34 2.25 3.16
C TYR A 86 -1.36 1.25 3.78
N GLU A 87 -0.05 1.49 3.63
CA GLU A 87 0.98 0.56 4.12
C GLU A 87 0.95 0.41 5.63
N GLU A 88 0.76 1.49 6.37
CA GLU A 88 0.71 1.46 7.83
C GLU A 88 -0.60 0.89 8.34
N ARG A 89 -1.68 1.12 7.61
CA ARG A 89 -3.02 0.69 8.02
C ARG A 89 -3.26 -0.81 7.84
N VAL A 90 -2.77 -1.41 6.75
CA VAL A 90 -3.10 -2.82 6.42
C VAL A 90 -1.96 -3.81 6.63
N LEU A 91 -0.70 -3.40 6.40
CA LEU A 91 0.41 -4.37 6.39
C LEU A 91 0.66 -5.03 7.75
N PRO A 92 0.64 -4.31 8.89
CA PRO A 92 0.86 -4.95 10.19
C PRO A 92 -0.20 -6.01 10.50
N SER A 93 -1.46 -5.74 10.14
CA SER A 93 -2.57 -6.65 10.40
C SER A 93 -2.44 -7.93 9.58
N ILE A 94 -2.24 -7.81 8.26
CA ILE A 94 -2.13 -8.96 7.35
C ILE A 94 -0.91 -9.81 7.71
N VAL A 95 0.25 -9.17 7.93
CA VAL A 95 1.49 -9.90 8.21
C VAL A 95 1.39 -10.64 9.54
N ASN A 96 0.81 -10.04 10.57
CA ASN A 96 0.62 -10.71 11.86
C ASN A 96 -0.36 -11.87 11.77
N GLU A 97 -1.46 -11.73 11.04
CA GLU A 97 -2.45 -12.78 10.85
C GLU A 97 -1.86 -13.98 10.11
N VAL A 98 -1.19 -13.73 8.98
CA VAL A 98 -0.53 -14.78 8.20
C VAL A 98 0.58 -15.44 9.01
N LEU A 99 1.43 -14.67 9.70
CA LEU A 99 2.51 -15.21 10.52
C LEU A 99 1.97 -16.15 11.60
N LYS A 100 0.94 -15.73 12.34
CA LYS A 100 0.28 -16.60 13.34
C LYS A 100 -0.28 -17.87 12.72
N SER A 101 -0.95 -17.77 11.57
CA SER A 101 -1.54 -18.94 10.90
C SER A 101 -0.52 -19.94 10.38
N VAL A 102 0.66 -19.47 9.99
CA VAL A 102 1.74 -20.28 9.43
C VAL A 102 2.55 -20.92 10.55
N VAL A 103 2.99 -20.13 11.54
CA VAL A 103 3.84 -20.60 12.64
C VAL A 103 3.11 -21.62 13.53
N ALA A 104 1.79 -21.48 13.71
CA ALA A 104 0.99 -22.46 14.43
C ALA A 104 0.96 -23.86 13.78
N LYS A 105 1.42 -24.01 12.53
CA LYS A 105 1.53 -25.31 11.85
C LYS A 105 2.87 -25.99 12.08
N PHE A 106 3.89 -25.27 12.56
CA PHE A 106 5.22 -25.80 12.80
C PHE A 106 5.40 -26.09 14.30
N ASN A 107 6.01 -27.24 14.61
CA ASN A 107 6.33 -27.65 15.98
C ASN A 107 7.40 -26.72 16.55
#